data_AF-A0A392NKE7-F1
#
_entry.id   AF-A0A392NKE7-F1
#
_cell.length_a   1.000
_cell.length_b   1.000
_cell.length_c   1.000
_cell.angle_alpha   90.00
_cell.angle_beta   90.00
_cell.angle_gamma   90.00
#
_symmetry.space_group_name_H-M   'P 1'
#
loop_
_entity.id
_entity.type
_entity.pdbx_description
1 polymer ?
#
loop_
_entity_poly.entity_id
_entity_poly.type
_entity_poly.pdbx_seq_one_letter_code
_entity_poly.pdbx_strand_id
1 'polypeptide(L)'
;AWELFGTLGIGKLVVEEMPQLFQKVELIEGDGGLGTILKLTFTPGVPGPAGYSEKFTKIDHVKRIKETEVVEGGYLEFGFTLFRVRFEVIEKGEDSSIIKTTIEYEVKEEYAANASLV
;
A
#
# COMPACT_ATOMS: atom_id res chain seq x y z
N ALA A 1 5.40 -8.97 13.62
CA ALA A 1 4.56 -8.38 12.56
C ALA A 1 4.82 -6.88 12.34
N TRP A 2 4.83 -6.04 13.38
CA TRP A 2 5.00 -4.60 13.19
C TRP A 2 6.33 -4.21 12.51
N GLU A 3 7.45 -4.83 12.88
CA GLU A 3 8.75 -4.61 12.22
C GLU A 3 8.73 -4.84 10.70
N LEU A 4 7.81 -5.69 10.21
CA LEU A 4 7.61 -5.94 8.79
C LEU A 4 6.69 -4.88 8.16
N PHE A 5 5.49 -4.70 8.71
CA PHE A 5 4.46 -3.83 8.14
C PHE A 5 4.72 -2.33 8.33
N GLY A 6 5.39 -1.96 9.42
CA GLY A 6 5.75 -0.59 9.75
C GLY A 6 7.00 -0.08 9.03
N THR A 7 7.65 -0.92 8.21
CA THR A 7 8.90 -0.58 7.51
C THR A 7 8.80 -0.89 6.01
N LEU A 8 9.95 -0.83 5.32
CA LEU A 8 10.13 -1.30 3.94
C LEU A 8 10.05 -2.83 3.80
N GLY A 9 10.10 -3.58 4.91
CA GLY A 9 10.18 -5.04 4.88
C GLY A 9 9.02 -5.69 4.13
N ILE A 10 7.80 -5.19 4.34
CA ILE A 10 6.62 -5.72 3.65
C ILE A 10 6.73 -5.63 2.12
N GLY A 11 7.33 -4.55 1.59
CA GLY A 11 7.52 -4.37 0.14
C GLY A 11 8.43 -5.43 -0.47
N LYS A 12 9.47 -5.86 0.26
CA LYS A 12 10.35 -6.96 -0.17
C LYS A 12 9.62 -8.29 -0.11
N LEU A 13 8.92 -8.55 1.00
CA LEU A 13 8.22 -9.81 1.23
C LEU A 13 7.14 -10.07 0.17
N VAL A 14 6.34 -9.07 -0.22
CA VAL A 14 5.28 -9.28 -1.22
C VAL A 14 5.82 -9.61 -2.62
N VAL A 15 7.02 -9.12 -2.97
CA VAL A 15 7.67 -9.48 -4.24
C VAL A 15 8.13 -10.93 -4.21
N GLU A 16 8.68 -11.39 -3.09
CA GLU A 16 9.19 -12.76 -2.92
C GLU A 16 8.05 -13.78 -2.80
N GLU A 17 7.06 -13.50 -1.95
CA GLU A 17 6.00 -14.44 -1.58
C GLU A 17 4.73 -14.30 -2.44
N MET A 18 4.56 -13.18 -3.14
CA MET A 18 3.40 -12.92 -3.99
C MET A 18 3.76 -12.44 -5.41
N PRO A 19 4.67 -13.11 -6.14
CA PRO A 19 5.10 -12.70 -7.48
C PRO A 19 3.96 -12.72 -8.52
N GLN A 20 2.87 -13.44 -8.25
CA GLN A 20 1.66 -13.41 -9.06
C GLN A 20 0.91 -12.07 -8.99
N LEU A 21 1.14 -11.27 -7.94
CA LEU A 21 0.54 -9.95 -7.78
C LEU A 21 1.55 -8.82 -7.95
N PHE A 22 2.74 -8.96 -7.35
CA PHE A 22 3.77 -7.91 -7.33
C PHE A 22 4.98 -8.33 -8.15
N GLN A 23 5.25 -7.60 -9.22
CA GLN A 23 6.47 -7.78 -10.00
C GLN A 23 7.67 -7.11 -9.33
N LYS A 24 7.47 -5.91 -8.77
CA LYS A 24 8.56 -5.11 -8.20
C LYS A 24 8.05 -4.10 -7.18
N VAL A 25 8.86 -3.82 -6.16
CA VAL A 25 8.70 -2.69 -5.25
C VAL A 25 10.05 -1.99 -5.12
N GLU A 26 10.07 -0.70 -5.44
CA GLU A 26 11.30 0.11 -5.50
C GLU A 26 11.23 1.26 -4.50
N LEU A 27 12.29 1.46 -3.75
CA LEU A 27 12.47 2.66 -2.94
C LEU A 27 12.92 3.82 -3.84
N ILE A 28 12.10 4.87 -3.94
CA ILE A 28 12.40 6.06 -4.74
C ILE A 28 13.04 7.15 -3.87
N GLU A 29 12.48 7.37 -2.68
CA GLU A 29 12.94 8.39 -1.73
C GLU A 29 12.68 7.94 -0.29
N GLY A 30 13.55 8.31 0.64
CA GLY A 30 13.38 8.09 2.07
C GLY A 30 14.09 6.85 2.61
N ASP A 31 13.75 6.48 3.84
CA ASP A 31 14.42 5.46 4.64
C ASP A 31 13.46 4.39 5.20
N GLY A 32 12.17 4.47 4.85
CA GLY A 32 11.09 3.66 5.43
C GLY A 32 10.27 4.41 6.47
N GLY A 33 10.67 5.64 6.85
CA GLY A 33 9.95 6.55 7.73
C GLY A 33 8.86 7.37 7.02
N LEU A 34 8.28 8.32 7.76
CA LEU A 34 7.27 9.26 7.23
C LEU A 34 7.82 10.00 6.01
N GLY A 35 7.04 10.05 4.93
CA GLY A 35 7.40 10.73 3.70
C GLY A 35 8.16 9.87 2.68
N THR A 36 8.57 8.65 3.05
CA THR A 36 9.15 7.66 2.12
C THR A 36 8.24 7.44 0.92
N ILE A 37 8.82 7.33 -0.27
CA ILE A 37 8.12 7.06 -1.53
C ILE A 37 8.58 5.72 -2.09
N LEU A 38 7.60 4.85 -2.36
CA LEU A 38 7.80 3.58 -3.05
C LEU A 38 7.14 3.60 -4.42
N LYS A 39 7.74 2.94 -5.39
CA LYS A 39 7.11 2.62 -6.68
C LYS A 39 6.81 1.14 -6.75
N LEU A 40 5.54 0.81 -6.90
CA LEU A 40 5.04 -0.55 -7.03
C LEU A 40 4.78 -0.84 -8.50
N THR A 41 5.16 -2.04 -8.94
CA THR A 41 4.84 -2.59 -10.26
C THR A 41 4.10 -3.90 -10.06
N PHE A 42 2.86 -3.98 -10.54
CA PHE A 42 2.04 -5.18 -10.47
C PHE A 42 2.32 -6.11 -11.65
N THR A 43 2.12 -7.40 -11.41
CA THR A 43 2.30 -8.42 -12.44
C THR A 43 1.25 -8.23 -13.54
N PRO A 44 1.63 -8.31 -14.83
CA PRO A 44 0.67 -8.16 -15.93
C PRO A 44 -0.52 -9.12 -15.80
N GLY A 45 -1.73 -8.59 -16.00
CA GLY A 45 -2.99 -9.35 -15.88
C GLY A 45 -3.66 -9.28 -14.52
N VAL A 46 -3.02 -8.68 -13.50
CA VAL A 46 -3.68 -8.31 -12.24
C VAL A 46 -4.70 -7.20 -12.54
N PRO A 47 -5.98 -7.35 -12.12
CA PRO A 47 -6.97 -6.28 -12.25
C PRO A 47 -6.53 -5.01 -11.53
N GLY A 48 -6.74 -3.86 -12.17
CA GLY A 48 -6.31 -2.57 -11.65
C GLY A 48 -5.13 -1.97 -12.43
N PRO A 49 -4.41 -1.00 -11.85
CA PRO A 49 -3.32 -0.34 -12.55
C PRO A 49 -2.11 -1.27 -12.70
N ALA A 50 -1.26 -0.99 -13.70
CA ALA A 50 0.01 -1.72 -13.86
C ALA A 50 1.02 -1.43 -12.72
N GLY A 51 0.81 -0.36 -11.97
CA GLY A 51 1.66 0.09 -10.88
C GLY A 51 1.25 1.48 -10.41
N TYR A 52 1.86 1.93 -9.32
CA TYR A 52 1.73 3.30 -8.84
C TYR A 52 2.90 3.66 -7.92
N SER A 53 3.10 4.96 -7.71
CA SER A 53 3.96 5.44 -6.61
C SER A 53 3.10 5.78 -5.39
N GLU A 54 3.49 5.29 -4.22
CA GLU A 54 2.86 5.61 -2.95
C GLU A 54 3.82 6.32 -2.01
N LYS A 55 3.27 7.16 -1.14
CA LYS A 55 4.00 7.86 -0.09
C LYS A 55 3.51 7.42 1.28
N PHE A 56 4.41 7.25 2.23
CA PHE A 56 4.06 6.96 3.61
C PHE A 56 3.58 8.24 4.29
N THR A 57 2.27 8.34 4.54
CA THR A 57 1.63 9.55 5.09
C THR A 57 1.43 9.48 6.61
N LYS A 58 1.55 8.29 7.20
CA LYS A 58 1.53 8.10 8.65
C LYS A 58 2.33 6.88 9.06
N ILE A 59 3.09 7.03 10.15
CA ILE A 59 3.69 5.92 10.90
C ILE A 59 3.50 6.21 12.38
N ASP A 60 2.72 5.37 13.06
CA ASP A 60 2.48 5.44 14.50
C ASP A 60 3.01 4.14 15.11
N HIS A 61 4.20 4.17 15.72
CA HIS A 61 4.80 2.98 16.32
C HIS A 61 4.09 2.54 17.61
N VAL A 62 3.38 3.44 18.30
CA VAL A 62 2.65 3.14 19.53
C VAL A 62 1.37 2.38 19.20
N LYS A 63 0.60 2.86 18.23
CA LYS A 63 -0.63 2.21 17.75
C LYS A 63 -0.37 1.16 16.67
N ARG A 64 0.85 1.09 16.14
CA ARG A 64 1.30 0.18 15.08
C ARG A 64 0.45 0.33 13.82
N ILE A 65 0.31 1.58 13.40
CA ILE A 65 -0.43 1.97 12.21
C ILE A 65 0.54 2.57 11.19
N LYS A 66 0.49 2.07 9.95
CA LYS A 66 1.11 2.70 8.78
C LYS A 66 0.03 3.06 7.77
N GLU A 67 0.08 4.28 7.23
CA GLU A 67 -0.75 4.71 6.10
C GLU A 67 0.13 5.06 4.91
N THR A 68 -0.28 4.60 3.73
CA THR A 68 0.30 4.96 2.44
C THR A 68 -0.77 5.57 1.56
N GLU A 69 -0.40 6.54 0.73
CA GLU A 69 -1.29 7.16 -0.25
C GLU A 69 -0.64 7.14 -1.62
N VAL A 70 -1.43 6.85 -2.65
CA VAL A 70 -0.97 6.96 -4.04
C VAL A 70 -0.73 8.44 -4.35
N VAL A 71 0.48 8.74 -4.82
CA VAL A 71 0.91 10.11 -5.16
C VAL A 71 1.19 10.29 -6.65
N GLU A 72 1.38 9.21 -7.41
CA GLU A 72 1.62 9.26 -8.85
C GLU A 72 1.12 8.00 -9.56
N GLY A 73 0.47 8.20 -10.71
CA GLY A 73 0.03 7.14 -11.62
C GLY A 73 -1.10 6.26 -11.08
N GLY A 74 -1.37 5.18 -11.80
CA GLY A 74 -2.21 4.07 -11.35
C GLY A 74 -3.64 4.50 -11.03
N TYR A 75 -4.06 4.35 -9.77
CA TYR A 75 -5.42 4.70 -9.37
C TYR A 75 -5.77 6.17 -9.65
N LEU A 76 -4.81 7.10 -9.56
CA LEU A 76 -5.07 8.51 -9.90
C LEU A 76 -5.42 8.69 -11.38
N GLU A 77 -4.85 7.87 -12.28
CA GLU A 77 -5.16 7.87 -13.72
C GLU A 77 -6.53 7.26 -14.03
N PHE A 78 -7.12 6.54 -13.06
CA PHE A 78 -8.46 5.96 -13.16
C PHE A 78 -9.54 6.86 -12.54
N GLY A 79 -9.23 8.12 -12.24
CA GLY A 79 -10.20 9.08 -11.73
C GLY A 79 -10.37 9.08 -10.22
N PHE A 80 -9.50 8.37 -9.49
CA PHE A 80 -9.45 8.46 -8.03
C PHE A 80 -8.80 9.78 -7.61
N THR A 81 -9.38 10.45 -6.62
CA THR A 81 -8.82 11.64 -5.98
C THR A 81 -8.08 11.31 -4.68
N LEU A 82 -8.40 10.15 -4.11
CA LEU A 82 -7.72 9.56 -2.96
C LEU A 82 -7.65 8.04 -3.16
N PHE A 83 -6.49 7.47 -2.87
CA PHE A 83 -6.34 6.03 -2.67
C PHE A 83 -5.33 5.82 -1.53
N ARG A 84 -5.83 5.44 -0.36
CA ARG A 84 -5.06 5.27 0.88
C ARG A 84 -5.15 3.82 1.34
N VAL A 85 -4.01 3.22 1.67
CA VAL A 85 -3.95 1.91 2.32
C VAL A 85 -3.45 2.11 3.76
N ARG A 86 -4.24 1.65 4.72
CA ARG A 86 -3.87 1.64 6.15
C ARG A 86 -3.62 0.21 6.58
N PHE A 87 -2.45 -0.03 7.14
CA PHE A 87 -2.11 -1.26 7.86
C PHE A 87 -2.13 -0.99 9.36
N GLU A 88 -2.84 -1.81 10.12
CA GLU A 88 -2.86 -1.81 11.58
C GLU A 88 -2.47 -3.21 12.08
N VAL A 89 -1.46 -3.28 12.94
CA VAL A 89 -0.98 -4.54 13.52
C VAL A 89 -1.46 -4.65 14.97
N ILE A 90 -2.34 -5.61 15.22
CA ILE A 90 -2.96 -5.87 16.53
C ILE A 90 -2.36 -7.16 17.10
N GLU A 91 -1.62 -7.08 18.21
CA GLU A 91 -1.09 -8.27 18.88
C GLU A 91 -2.18 -9.14 19.51
N LYS A 92 -2.00 -10.45 19.39
CA LYS A 92 -2.86 -11.49 19.98
C LYS A 92 -1.97 -12.53 20.69
N GLY A 93 -1.26 -12.09 21.73
CA GLY A 93 -0.32 -12.93 22.47
C GLY A 93 1.11 -12.84 21.92
N GLU A 94 1.99 -13.72 22.41
CA GLU A 94 3.44 -13.65 22.16
C GLU A 94 3.80 -13.97 20.70
N ASP A 95 3.13 -14.95 20.08
CA ASP A 95 3.50 -15.47 18.76
C ASP A 95 2.46 -15.21 17.66
N SER A 96 1.45 -14.38 17.91
CA SER A 96 0.40 -14.13 16.92
C SER A 96 -0.08 -12.69 16.85
N SER A 97 -0.52 -12.28 15.66
CA SER A 97 -1.02 -10.94 15.39
C SER A 97 -2.12 -10.96 14.35
N ILE A 98 -3.04 -10.00 14.45
CA ILE A 98 -4.01 -9.68 13.40
C ILE A 98 -3.46 -8.49 12.60
N ILE A 99 -3.43 -8.65 11.28
CA ILE A 99 -3.18 -7.53 10.36
C ILE A 99 -4.53 -7.06 9.85
N LYS A 100 -4.88 -5.83 10.20
CA LYS A 100 -6.06 -5.17 9.65
C LYS A 100 -5.61 -4.21 8.56
N THR A 101 -6.01 -4.52 7.32
CA THR A 101 -5.81 -3.64 6.17
C THR A 101 -7.12 -2.90 5.87
N THR A 102 -7.05 -1.61 5.67
CA THR A 102 -8.20 -0.78 5.26
C THR A 102 -7.80 0.03 4.04
N ILE A 103 -8.61 -0.04 2.99
CA ILE A 103 -8.45 0.79 1.80
C ILE A 103 -9.52 1.88 1.85
N GLU A 104 -9.09 3.13 1.81
CA GLU A 104 -9.95 4.31 1.78
C GLU A 104 -9.72 5.00 0.45
N TYR A 105 -10.78 5.27 -0.29
CA TYR A 105 -10.68 5.85 -1.61
C TYR A 105 -11.82 6.81 -1.91
N GLU A 106 -11.53 7.77 -2.77
CA GLU A 106 -12.50 8.69 -3.36
C GLU A 106 -12.33 8.63 -4.87
N VAL A 107 -13.44 8.49 -5.60
CA VAL A 107 -13.47 8.43 -7.05
C VAL A 107 -14.47 9.45 -7.56
N LYS A 108 -14.11 10.17 -8.63
CA LYS A 108 -15.06 11.11 -9.25
C LYS A 108 -16.26 10.36 -9.81
N GLU A 109 -17.42 11.00 -9.80
CA GLU A 109 -18.68 10.38 -10.19
C GLU A 109 -18.66 9.82 -11.62
N GLU A 110 -18.03 10.54 -12.56
CA GLU A 110 -17.90 10.08 -13.95
C GLU A 110 -17.03 8.81 -14.11
N TYR A 111 -16.25 8.46 -13.08
CA TYR A 111 -15.43 7.25 -13.01
C TYR A 111 -15.93 6.25 -11.96
N ALA A 112 -17.15 6.38 -11.44
CA ALA A 112 -17.65 5.54 -10.34
C ALA A 112 -17.55 4.03 -10.60
N ALA A 113 -17.64 3.58 -11.87
CA ALA A 113 -17.46 2.17 -12.24
C ALA A 113 -16.06 1.62 -11.87
N ASN A 114 -15.05 2.49 -11.82
CA ASN A 114 -13.67 2.12 -11.47
C ASN A 114 -13.51 1.80 -9.98
N ALA A 115 -14.50 2.09 -9.13
CA ALA A 115 -14.51 1.61 -7.74
C ALA A 115 -14.42 0.08 -7.64
N SER A 116 -14.80 -0.65 -8.69
CA SER A 116 -14.65 -2.11 -8.78
C SER A 116 -13.20 -2.61 -8.92
N LEU A 117 -12.24 -1.70 -9.13
CA LEU A 117 -10.80 -2.00 -9.22
C LEU A 117 -10.10 -2.03 -7.85
N VAL A 118 -10.85 -1.80 -6.77
CA VAL A 118 -10.36 -1.78 -5.38
C VAL A 118 -10.69 -3.08 -4.66
#